data_AF-A0A7J3XKD6-F1
#
_entry.id   AF-A0A7J3XKD6-F1
#
_cell.length_a   1.000
_cell.length_b   1.000
_cell.length_c   1.000
_cell.angle_alpha   90.00
_cell.angle_beta   90.00
_cell.angle_gamma   90.00
#
_symmetry.space_group_name_H-M   'P 1'
#
loop_
_entity.id
_entity.type
_entity.pdbx_description
1 polymer ?
#
loop_
_entity_poly.entity_id
_entity_poly.type
_entity_poly.pdbx_seq_one_letter_code
_entity_poly.pdbx_strand_id
1 'polypeptide(L)'
;MVTIADIEGLFRQYMERGQLECADALYLCVQLGGRDKAAQTLWLRYRTAAPLTVALEDIKRLGISEPESSTTVEDARMSVREVIVATFESLCLDELFEKAEERLKGLSPLSKALLYLVLRLGKDNFRRLCGYLTDELDLFPKLCELIFQLKANPSTIKRAIEELVACYVFQHFDCYYLFPNFFDRLIEKLRPTLEALLPKVEVRVAWLSA
;
A
#
# COMPACT_ATOMS: atom_id res chain seq x y z
N MET A 1 -20.27 9.41 23.82
CA MET A 1 -19.36 10.06 22.85
C MET A 1 -18.23 9.06 22.63
N VAL A 2 -17.48 9.12 21.52
CA VAL A 2 -16.66 7.97 21.07
C VAL A 2 -15.32 7.99 21.80
N THR A 3 -14.89 6.83 22.31
CA THR A 3 -13.60 6.64 22.99
C THR A 3 -12.59 5.86 22.12
N ILE A 4 -11.31 5.88 22.49
CA ILE A 4 -10.29 5.03 21.85
C ILE A 4 -10.68 3.55 21.97
N ALA A 5 -11.17 3.15 23.15
CA ALA A 5 -11.54 1.76 23.43
C ALA A 5 -12.65 1.24 22.50
N ASP A 6 -13.59 2.10 22.09
CA ASP A 6 -14.64 1.74 21.14
C ASP A 6 -14.06 1.39 19.76
N ILE A 7 -13.12 2.20 19.27
CA ILE A 7 -12.45 1.97 17.98
C ILE A 7 -11.57 0.72 18.07
N GLU A 8 -10.76 0.58 19.11
CA GLU A 8 -9.96 -0.63 19.32
C GLU A 8 -10.83 -1.89 19.41
N GLY A 9 -11.96 -1.80 20.10
CA GLY A 9 -12.94 -2.89 20.21
C GLY A 9 -13.45 -3.34 18.85
N LEU A 10 -13.73 -2.39 17.94
CA LEU A 10 -14.15 -2.70 16.57
C LEU A 10 -13.05 -3.42 15.78
N PHE A 11 -11.80 -2.94 15.84
CA PHE A 11 -10.69 -3.61 15.16
C PHE A 11 -10.42 -5.01 15.72
N ARG A 12 -10.47 -5.20 17.05
CA ARG A 12 -10.38 -6.52 17.67
C ARG A 12 -11.46 -7.47 17.14
N GLN A 13 -12.71 -7.01 17.04
CA GLN A 13 -13.81 -7.81 16.47
C GLN A 13 -13.54 -8.21 15.02
N TYR A 14 -12.96 -7.33 14.18
CA TYR A 14 -12.57 -7.70 12.83
C TYR A 14 -11.48 -8.77 12.81
N MET A 15 -10.45 -8.63 13.64
CA MET A 15 -9.37 -9.61 13.72
C MET A 15 -9.87 -10.97 14.24
N GLU A 16 -10.71 -10.99 15.27
CA GLU A 16 -11.32 -12.22 15.81
C GLU A 16 -12.18 -12.96 14.79
N ARG A 17 -12.80 -12.23 13.86
CA ARG A 17 -13.63 -12.79 12.78
C ARG A 17 -12.85 -13.07 11.49
N GLY A 18 -11.55 -12.81 11.46
CA GLY A 18 -10.72 -12.94 10.25
C GLY A 18 -11.08 -11.97 9.13
N GLN A 19 -11.63 -10.79 9.48
CA GLN A 19 -12.11 -9.76 8.56
C GLN A 19 -11.09 -8.63 8.39
N LEU A 20 -9.84 -8.97 8.07
CA LEU A 20 -8.77 -7.99 7.87
C LEU A 20 -9.15 -6.93 6.81
N GLU A 21 -9.90 -7.32 5.79
CA GLU A 21 -10.37 -6.45 4.73
C GLU A 21 -11.27 -5.30 5.22
N CYS A 22 -12.04 -5.50 6.30
CA CYS A 22 -12.83 -4.44 6.92
C CYS A 22 -11.93 -3.46 7.69
N ALA A 23 -10.94 -3.98 8.41
CA ALA A 23 -9.95 -3.17 9.10
C ALA A 23 -9.12 -2.32 8.12
N ASP A 24 -8.65 -2.93 7.03
CA ASP A 24 -7.91 -2.25 5.96
C ASP A 24 -8.81 -1.23 5.24
N ALA A 25 -10.11 -1.51 5.08
CA ALA A 25 -11.04 -0.56 4.48
C ALA A 25 -11.15 0.75 5.27
N LEU A 26 -11.28 0.69 6.60
CA LEU A 26 -11.29 1.90 7.44
C LEU A 26 -9.95 2.63 7.38
N TYR A 27 -8.84 1.91 7.50
CA TYR A 27 -7.51 2.48 7.39
C TYR A 27 -7.32 3.22 6.05
N LEU A 28 -7.71 2.59 4.94
CA LEU A 28 -7.63 3.18 3.60
C LEU A 28 -8.54 4.40 3.45
N CYS A 29 -9.77 4.35 3.98
CA CYS A 29 -10.71 5.46 3.90
C CYS A 29 -10.13 6.72 4.54
N VAL A 30 -9.57 6.60 5.75
CA VAL A 30 -9.01 7.75 6.47
C VAL A 30 -7.66 8.21 5.93
N GLN A 31 -6.86 7.29 5.37
CA GLN A 31 -5.55 7.65 4.82
C GLN A 31 -5.63 8.26 3.43
N LEU A 32 -6.54 7.76 2.58
CA LEU A 32 -6.70 8.24 1.20
C LEU A 32 -7.68 9.41 1.09
N GLY A 33 -8.31 9.80 2.20
CA GLY A 33 -9.20 10.97 2.27
C GLY A 33 -10.51 10.76 1.53
N GLY A 34 -11.05 9.54 1.54
CA GLY A 34 -12.37 9.28 0.95
C GLY A 34 -12.59 7.85 0.46
N ARG A 35 -13.86 7.59 0.14
CA ARG A 35 -14.40 6.26 -0.19
C ARG A 35 -13.94 5.73 -1.54
N ASP A 36 -13.84 6.59 -2.55
CA ASP A 36 -13.58 6.15 -3.93
C ASP A 36 -12.20 5.49 -4.08
N LYS A 37 -11.16 6.15 -3.55
CA LYS A 37 -9.78 5.63 -3.58
C LYS A 37 -9.62 4.39 -2.71
N ALA A 38 -10.31 4.34 -1.56
CA ALA A 38 -10.35 3.17 -0.70
C ALA A 38 -10.99 1.98 -1.43
N ALA A 39 -12.15 2.17 -2.06
CA ALA A 39 -12.87 1.13 -2.82
C ALA A 39 -12.02 0.57 -3.98
N GLN A 40 -11.36 1.44 -4.74
CA GLN A 40 -10.45 1.01 -5.82
C GLN A 40 -9.29 0.18 -5.28
N THR A 41 -8.68 0.61 -4.18
CA THR A 41 -7.56 -0.10 -3.55
C THR A 41 -7.99 -1.47 -2.99
N LEU A 42 -9.16 -1.53 -2.34
CA LEU A 42 -9.75 -2.77 -1.86
C LEU A 42 -10.06 -3.74 -2.99
N TRP A 43 -10.55 -3.24 -4.14
CA TRP A 43 -10.75 -4.07 -5.32
C TRP A 43 -9.46 -4.72 -5.81
N LEU A 44 -8.34 -3.99 -5.78
CA LEU A 44 -7.04 -4.53 -6.17
C LEU A 44 -6.53 -5.57 -5.17
N ARG A 45 -6.69 -5.33 -3.87
CA ARG A 45 -6.20 -6.21 -2.79
C ARG A 45 -7.08 -7.44 -2.57
N TYR A 46 -8.39 -7.28 -2.54
CA TYR A 46 -9.33 -8.32 -2.09
C TYR A 46 -10.32 -8.75 -3.18
N ARG A 47 -10.27 -8.14 -4.37
CA ARG A 47 -11.24 -8.38 -5.47
C ARG A 47 -12.68 -8.04 -5.10
N THR A 48 -12.86 -7.20 -4.09
CA THR A 48 -14.16 -6.70 -3.63
C THR A 48 -13.99 -5.35 -2.92
N ALA A 49 -14.99 -4.50 -3.02
CA ALA A 49 -15.10 -3.25 -2.25
C ALA A 49 -16.18 -3.32 -1.16
N ALA A 50 -16.91 -4.44 -1.04
CA ALA A 50 -17.96 -4.63 -0.04
C ALA A 50 -17.51 -4.40 1.42
N PRO A 51 -16.27 -4.74 1.83
CA PRO A 51 -15.78 -4.47 3.18
C PRO A 51 -15.82 -3.00 3.57
N LEU A 52 -15.71 -2.08 2.61
CA LEU A 52 -15.81 -0.64 2.89
C LEU A 52 -17.20 -0.26 3.40
N THR A 53 -18.26 -0.77 2.77
CA THR A 53 -19.63 -0.49 3.21
C THR A 53 -19.85 -1.00 4.62
N VAL A 54 -19.44 -2.25 4.89
CA VAL A 54 -19.56 -2.87 6.23
C VAL A 54 -18.83 -2.03 7.26
N ALA A 55 -17.57 -1.67 7.00
CA ALA A 55 -16.76 -0.98 7.98
C ALA A 55 -17.24 0.46 8.23
N LEU A 56 -17.77 1.14 7.21
CA LEU A 56 -18.39 2.45 7.36
C LEU A 56 -19.73 2.39 8.12
N GLU A 57 -20.51 1.32 7.99
CA GLU A 57 -21.71 1.12 8.79
C GLU A 57 -21.37 0.84 10.26
N ASP A 58 -20.36 0.02 10.52
CA ASP A 58 -19.92 -0.31 11.88
C ASP A 58 -19.34 0.91 12.60
N ILE A 59 -18.47 1.69 11.97
CA ILE A 59 -17.92 2.92 12.57
C ILE A 59 -19.04 3.95 12.82
N LYS A 60 -20.06 4.00 11.95
CA LYS A 60 -21.25 4.84 12.15
C LYS A 60 -22.09 4.40 13.33
N ARG A 61 -22.19 3.10 13.62
CA ARG A 61 -22.88 2.58 14.82
C ARG A 61 -22.18 3.01 16.11
N LEU A 62 -20.87 3.28 16.07
CA LEU A 62 -20.15 3.88 17.20
C LEU A 62 -20.46 5.38 17.37
N GLY A 63 -21.06 6.03 16.37
CA GLY A 63 -21.36 7.46 16.38
C GLY A 63 -20.42 8.30 15.51
N ILE A 64 -19.56 7.67 14.69
CA ILE A 64 -18.66 8.36 13.75
C ILE A 64 -19.29 8.35 12.36
N SER A 65 -19.84 9.48 11.93
CA SER A 65 -20.45 9.60 10.59
C SER A 65 -19.41 9.79 9.47
N GLU A 66 -18.28 10.44 9.77
CA GLU A 66 -17.21 10.78 8.82
C GLU A 66 -15.85 10.45 9.45
N PRO A 67 -15.32 9.23 9.27
CA PRO A 67 -14.07 8.80 9.91
C PRO A 67 -12.83 9.56 9.42
N GLU A 68 -12.90 10.17 8.24
CA GLU A 68 -11.87 11.04 7.66
C GLU A 68 -11.85 12.46 8.26
N SER A 69 -12.87 12.84 9.04
CA SER A 69 -12.96 14.18 9.63
C SER A 69 -11.94 14.39 10.75
N SER A 70 -11.68 15.66 11.09
CA SER A 70 -10.80 16.06 12.20
C SER A 70 -11.47 15.98 13.57
N THR A 71 -12.62 15.31 13.69
CA THR A 71 -13.34 15.15 14.96
C THR A 71 -12.44 14.47 16.00
N THR A 72 -12.37 15.06 17.19
CA THR A 72 -11.57 14.56 18.32
C THR A 72 -12.32 13.48 19.10
N VAL A 73 -11.59 12.48 19.56
CA VAL A 73 -12.11 11.41 20.43
C VAL A 73 -12.26 11.94 21.87
N GLU A 74 -13.21 11.42 22.65
CA GLU A 74 -13.60 11.97 23.96
C GLU A 74 -12.47 11.92 25.00
N ASP A 75 -11.79 10.78 25.07
CA ASP A 75 -10.81 10.43 26.09
C ASP A 75 -9.36 10.76 25.66
N ALA A 76 -9.17 11.37 24.49
CA ALA A 76 -7.86 11.73 23.96
C ALA A 76 -7.86 13.02 23.16
N ARG A 77 -6.75 13.77 23.17
CA ARG A 77 -6.55 14.92 22.27
C ARG A 77 -6.19 14.51 20.83
N MET A 78 -6.64 13.34 20.40
CA MET A 78 -6.37 12.76 19.09
C MET A 78 -7.63 12.79 18.23
N SER A 79 -7.44 13.01 16.93
CA SER A 79 -8.52 12.86 15.96
C SER A 79 -8.90 11.39 15.77
N VAL A 80 -10.16 11.14 15.39
CA VAL A 80 -10.65 9.80 15.02
C VAL A 80 -9.74 9.15 13.97
N ARG A 81 -9.30 9.93 12.98
CA ARG A 81 -8.34 9.50 11.96
C ARG A 81 -7.04 8.95 12.56
N GLU A 82 -6.43 9.69 13.49
CA GLU A 82 -5.17 9.26 14.13
C GLU A 82 -5.36 7.98 14.93
N VAL A 83 -6.49 7.85 15.65
CA VAL A 83 -6.81 6.66 16.44
C VAL A 83 -7.03 5.45 15.55
N ILE A 84 -7.79 5.57 14.46
CA ILE A 84 -8.01 4.48 13.48
C ILE A 84 -6.66 4.00 12.91
N VAL A 85 -5.79 4.92 12.54
CA VAL A 85 -4.47 4.61 11.98
C VAL A 85 -3.59 3.89 12.99
N ALA A 86 -3.47 4.43 14.20
CA ALA A 86 -2.67 3.82 15.26
C ALA A 86 -3.21 2.42 15.66
N THR A 87 -4.53 2.27 15.72
CA THR A 87 -5.19 1.01 16.06
C THR A 87 -4.93 -0.06 14.99
N PHE A 88 -5.11 0.29 13.72
CA PHE A 88 -4.80 -0.63 12.62
C PHE A 88 -3.32 -1.03 12.63
N GLU A 89 -2.42 -0.07 12.81
CA GLU A 89 -0.98 -0.33 12.81
C GLU A 89 -0.50 -1.19 13.99
N SER A 90 -1.25 -1.22 15.10
CA SER A 90 -0.92 -2.03 16.28
C SER A 90 -1.55 -3.43 16.22
N LEU A 91 -2.79 -3.55 15.72
CA LEU A 91 -3.56 -4.79 15.78
C LEU A 91 -3.52 -5.63 14.49
N CYS A 92 -3.32 -5.01 13.33
CA CYS A 92 -3.59 -5.65 12.03
C CYS A 92 -2.34 -5.94 11.19
N LEU A 93 -1.20 -5.31 11.49
CA LEU A 93 -0.05 -5.38 10.58
C LEU A 93 0.59 -6.75 10.48
N ASP A 94 0.61 -7.54 11.55
CA ASP A 94 1.20 -8.88 11.45
C ASP A 94 0.44 -9.76 10.45
N GLU A 95 -0.89 -9.82 10.53
CA GLU A 95 -1.69 -10.57 9.55
C GLU A 95 -1.59 -9.94 8.14
N LEU A 96 -1.56 -8.60 8.05
CA LEU A 96 -1.37 -7.92 6.77
C LEU A 96 -0.02 -8.29 6.13
N PHE A 97 1.04 -8.35 6.92
CA PHE A 97 2.38 -8.70 6.44
C PHE A 97 2.44 -10.15 5.98
N GLU A 98 1.77 -11.08 6.67
CA GLU A 98 1.63 -12.47 6.21
C GLU A 98 0.95 -12.53 4.83
N LYS A 99 -0.20 -11.85 4.66
CA LYS A 99 -0.89 -11.79 3.36
C LYS A 99 -0.04 -11.10 2.28
N ALA A 100 0.70 -10.06 2.65
CA ALA A 100 1.61 -9.37 1.73
C ALA A 100 2.72 -10.32 1.25
N GLU A 101 3.32 -11.07 2.18
CA GLU A 101 4.38 -12.04 1.87
C GLU A 101 3.92 -13.12 0.87
N GLU A 102 2.73 -13.68 1.08
CA GLU A 102 2.15 -14.67 0.16
C GLU A 102 1.98 -14.10 -1.24
N ARG A 103 1.47 -12.87 -1.35
CA ARG A 103 1.22 -12.22 -2.64
C ARG A 103 2.51 -11.82 -3.36
N LEU A 104 3.55 -11.40 -2.62
CA LEU A 104 4.84 -11.04 -3.18
C LEU A 104 5.48 -12.20 -3.98
N LYS A 105 5.25 -13.44 -3.57
CA LYS A 105 5.77 -14.64 -4.25
C LYS A 105 5.23 -14.77 -5.68
N GLY A 106 4.02 -14.26 -5.92
CA GLY A 106 3.32 -14.30 -7.22
C GLY A 106 3.60 -13.12 -8.15
N LEU A 107 4.50 -12.19 -7.78
CA LEU A 107 4.75 -10.99 -8.61
C LEU A 107 5.31 -11.33 -10.00
N SER A 108 4.83 -10.60 -11.00
CA SER A 108 5.38 -10.61 -12.35
C SER A 108 6.84 -10.11 -12.38
N PRO A 109 7.63 -10.47 -13.41
CA PRO A 109 8.99 -9.95 -13.56
C PRO A 109 9.07 -8.41 -13.55
N LEU A 110 8.09 -7.73 -14.17
CA LEU A 110 8.07 -6.28 -14.21
C LEU A 110 7.75 -5.67 -12.82
N SER A 111 6.84 -6.27 -12.05
CA SER A 111 6.60 -5.85 -10.66
C SER A 111 7.80 -6.09 -9.75
N LYS A 112 8.55 -7.17 -9.95
CA LYS A 112 9.82 -7.42 -9.23
C LYS A 112 10.88 -6.38 -9.58
N ALA A 113 10.99 -5.99 -10.85
CA ALA A 113 11.87 -4.91 -11.29
C ALA A 113 11.46 -3.55 -10.67
N LEU A 114 10.16 -3.24 -10.66
CA LEU A 114 9.60 -2.05 -10.03
C LEU A 114 9.89 -2.02 -8.52
N LEU A 115 9.63 -3.12 -7.83
CA LEU A 115 9.92 -3.27 -6.41
C LEU A 115 11.42 -3.15 -6.12
N TYR A 116 12.28 -3.70 -6.97
CA TYR A 116 13.73 -3.53 -6.85
C TYR A 116 14.11 -2.05 -6.88
N LEU A 117 13.58 -1.28 -7.84
CA LEU A 117 13.87 0.16 -7.95
C LEU A 117 13.37 0.93 -6.73
N VAL A 118 12.15 0.65 -6.26
CA VAL A 118 11.60 1.23 -5.04
C VAL A 118 12.54 1.00 -3.85
N LEU A 119 13.04 -0.22 -3.69
CA LEU A 119 13.88 -0.60 -2.55
C LEU A 119 15.32 -0.06 -2.64
N ARG A 120 15.86 0.10 -3.85
CA ARG A 120 17.22 0.64 -4.05
C ARG A 120 17.27 2.16 -4.02
N LEU A 121 16.23 2.83 -4.51
CA LEU A 121 16.16 4.28 -4.55
C LEU A 121 15.60 4.85 -3.24
N GLY A 122 14.73 4.09 -2.55
CA GLY A 122 13.93 4.59 -1.44
C GLY A 122 12.71 5.38 -1.93
N LYS A 123 11.69 5.50 -1.05
CA LYS A 123 10.37 6.08 -1.37
C LYS A 123 10.44 7.46 -2.03
N ASP A 124 11.27 8.36 -1.49
CA ASP A 124 11.32 9.75 -1.93
C ASP A 124 12.03 9.91 -3.29
N ASN A 125 13.15 9.22 -3.49
CA ASN A 125 13.84 9.26 -4.78
C ASN A 125 13.03 8.53 -5.85
N PHE A 126 12.38 7.42 -5.50
CA PHE A 126 11.49 6.72 -6.40
C PHE A 126 10.32 7.61 -6.86
N ARG A 127 9.69 8.34 -5.93
CA ARG A 127 8.66 9.35 -6.27
C ARG A 127 9.19 10.45 -7.17
N ARG A 128 10.39 10.95 -6.92
CA ARG A 128 10.98 12.01 -7.77
C ARG A 128 11.33 11.53 -9.18
N LEU A 129 11.80 10.31 -9.32
CA LEU A 129 12.31 9.76 -10.59
C LEU A 129 11.23 9.08 -11.43
N CYS A 130 10.20 8.51 -10.80
CA CYS A 130 9.19 7.69 -11.48
C CYS A 130 7.76 8.18 -11.20
N GLY A 131 7.56 9.17 -10.32
CA GLY A 131 6.28 9.43 -9.66
C GLY A 131 5.19 10.08 -10.48
N TYR A 132 5.39 10.38 -11.77
CA TYR A 132 4.34 10.95 -12.62
C TYR A 132 3.91 9.94 -13.68
N LEU A 133 2.74 9.34 -13.49
CA LEU A 133 2.17 8.32 -14.39
C LEU A 133 1.77 8.87 -15.79
N THR A 134 1.67 10.19 -15.91
CA THR A 134 1.17 10.88 -17.10
C THR A 134 2.21 11.76 -17.78
N ASP A 135 3.46 11.75 -17.31
CA ASP A 135 4.49 12.66 -17.82
C ASP A 135 5.42 11.95 -18.81
N GLU A 136 5.83 12.65 -19.86
CA GLU A 136 6.81 12.16 -20.87
C GLU A 136 8.19 11.86 -20.24
N LEU A 137 8.37 12.29 -18.99
CA LEU A 137 9.55 12.12 -18.17
C LEU A 137 9.52 10.87 -17.29
N ASP A 138 8.51 9.98 -17.35
CA ASP A 138 8.56 8.73 -16.60
C ASP A 138 9.79 7.90 -17.00
N LEU A 139 10.79 7.88 -16.12
CA LEU A 139 12.04 7.16 -16.33
C LEU A 139 11.87 5.67 -16.05
N PHE A 140 10.76 5.22 -15.45
CA PHE A 140 10.57 3.82 -15.12
C PHE A 140 10.72 2.88 -16.33
N PRO A 141 10.00 3.07 -17.46
CA PRO A 141 10.19 2.22 -18.63
C PRO A 141 11.63 2.21 -19.15
N LYS A 142 12.32 3.36 -19.11
CA LYS A 142 13.73 3.48 -19.55
C LYS A 142 14.67 2.75 -18.60
N LEU A 143 14.46 2.84 -17.29
CA LEU A 143 15.21 2.09 -16.28
C LEU A 143 14.95 0.59 -16.41
N CYS A 144 13.71 0.19 -16.72
CA CYS A 144 13.36 -1.20 -16.98
C CYS A 144 14.11 -1.79 -18.17
N GLU A 145 14.15 -1.05 -19.28
CA GLU A 145 14.88 -1.47 -20.46
C GLU A 145 16.39 -1.48 -20.21
N LEU A 146 16.93 -0.44 -19.58
CA LEU A 146 18.37 -0.33 -19.31
C LEU A 146 18.88 -1.40 -18.33
N ILE A 147 18.21 -1.57 -17.19
CA ILE A 147 18.71 -2.37 -16.06
C ILE A 147 18.28 -3.84 -16.20
N PHE A 148 17.03 -4.07 -16.60
CA PHE A 148 16.44 -5.41 -16.61
C PHE A 148 16.25 -5.98 -18.01
N GLN A 149 16.54 -5.20 -19.06
CA GLN A 149 16.27 -5.59 -20.45
C GLN A 149 14.79 -5.94 -20.68
N LEU A 150 13.90 -5.30 -19.93
CA LEU A 150 12.46 -5.48 -19.99
C LEU A 150 11.82 -4.30 -20.72
N LYS A 151 11.21 -4.56 -21.88
CA LYS A 151 10.36 -3.57 -22.53
C LYS A 151 9.05 -3.45 -21.78
N ALA A 152 8.79 -2.25 -21.28
CA ALA A 152 7.58 -1.90 -20.57
C ALA A 152 6.79 -0.87 -21.39
N ASN A 153 5.49 -1.09 -21.50
CA ASN A 153 4.53 -0.15 -22.09
C ASN A 153 3.54 0.31 -20.99
N PRO A 154 2.74 1.36 -21.23
CA PRO A 154 1.87 1.91 -20.19
C PRO A 154 0.92 0.89 -19.53
N SER A 155 0.39 -0.07 -20.30
CA SER A 155 -0.54 -1.08 -19.76
C SER A 155 0.17 -2.12 -18.87
N THR A 156 1.35 -2.56 -19.25
CA THR A 156 2.17 -3.48 -18.44
C THR A 156 2.70 -2.81 -17.19
N ILE A 157 3.08 -1.52 -17.25
CA ILE A 157 3.47 -0.73 -16.09
C ILE A 157 2.30 -0.59 -15.11
N LYS A 158 1.13 -0.20 -15.62
CA LYS A 158 -0.10 -0.10 -14.81
C LYS A 158 -0.39 -1.41 -14.07
N ARG A 159 -0.35 -2.54 -14.79
CA ARG A 159 -0.54 -3.86 -14.18
C ARG A 159 0.53 -4.15 -13.12
N ALA A 160 1.79 -3.79 -13.38
CA ALA A 160 2.87 -4.02 -12.41
C ALA A 160 2.64 -3.24 -11.11
N ILE A 161 2.14 -2.01 -11.21
CA ILE A 161 1.76 -1.17 -10.07
C ILE A 161 0.55 -1.75 -9.34
N GLU A 162 -0.48 -2.19 -10.06
CA GLU A 162 -1.66 -2.86 -9.48
C GLU A 162 -1.27 -4.10 -8.66
N GLU A 163 -0.33 -4.90 -9.17
CA GLU A 163 0.24 -6.03 -8.43
C GLU A 163 0.94 -5.58 -7.13
N LEU A 164 1.67 -4.46 -7.15
CA LEU A 164 2.31 -3.90 -5.95
C LEU A 164 1.30 -3.27 -4.96
N VAL A 165 0.18 -2.72 -5.43
CA VAL A 165 -0.94 -2.31 -4.54
C VAL A 165 -1.59 -3.52 -3.88
N ALA A 166 -1.80 -4.58 -4.65
CA ALA A 166 -2.35 -5.83 -4.14
C ALA A 166 -1.42 -6.46 -3.09
N CYS A 167 -0.11 -6.25 -3.21
CA CYS A 167 0.90 -6.69 -2.23
C CYS A 167 1.18 -5.66 -1.11
N TYR A 168 0.36 -4.62 -0.96
CA TYR A 168 0.49 -3.60 0.09
C TYR A 168 1.77 -2.73 0.04
N VAL A 169 2.62 -2.91 -0.98
CA VAL A 169 3.82 -2.09 -1.20
C VAL A 169 3.43 -0.65 -1.51
N PHE A 170 2.46 -0.50 -2.42
CA PHE A 170 1.78 0.76 -2.65
C PHE A 170 0.43 0.77 -1.94
N GLN A 171 0.08 1.91 -1.40
CA GLN A 171 -1.24 2.16 -0.85
C GLN A 171 -2.23 2.49 -1.95
N HIS A 172 -1.85 3.33 -2.91
CA HIS A 172 -2.69 3.72 -4.05
C HIS A 172 -1.81 4.31 -5.17
N PHE A 173 -2.37 4.44 -6.37
CA PHE A 173 -1.75 5.13 -7.49
C PHE A 173 -2.83 5.89 -8.27
N ASP A 174 -2.58 7.18 -8.48
CA ASP A 174 -3.46 8.06 -9.27
C ASP A 174 -2.57 9.02 -10.07
N CYS A 175 -2.20 10.16 -9.49
CA CYS A 175 -1.19 11.06 -10.07
C CYS A 175 0.24 10.76 -9.59
N TYR A 176 0.39 10.02 -8.48
CA TYR A 176 1.65 9.66 -7.87
C TYR A 176 1.56 8.34 -7.08
N TYR A 177 2.71 7.73 -6.83
CA TYR A 177 2.80 6.53 -5.98
C TYR A 177 2.63 6.89 -4.50
N LEU A 178 1.57 6.37 -3.90
CA LEU A 178 1.32 6.47 -2.48
C LEU A 178 1.89 5.23 -1.77
N PHE A 179 2.74 5.47 -0.77
CA PHE A 179 3.26 4.44 0.11
C PHE A 179 2.48 4.48 1.43
N PRO A 180 2.20 3.31 2.05
CA PRO A 180 1.61 3.29 3.37
C PRO A 180 2.59 3.81 4.43
N ASN A 181 2.06 4.34 5.53
CA ASN A 181 2.86 4.82 6.67
C ASN A 181 3.74 3.71 7.25
N PHE A 182 3.23 2.49 7.28
CA PHE A 182 3.95 1.29 7.72
C PHE A 182 4.93 0.72 6.68
N PHE A 183 5.19 1.38 5.55
CA PHE A 183 6.04 0.83 4.48
C PHE A 183 7.42 0.38 4.98
N ASP A 184 8.08 1.14 5.85
CA ASP A 184 9.42 0.76 6.32
C ASP A 184 9.36 -0.52 7.16
N ARG A 185 8.33 -0.65 8.01
CA ARG A 185 8.05 -1.87 8.79
C ARG A 185 7.74 -3.07 7.88
N LEU A 186 6.99 -2.85 6.79
CA LEU A 186 6.71 -3.87 5.77
C LEU A 186 8.02 -4.37 5.14
N ILE A 187 8.90 -3.47 4.70
CA ILE A 187 10.17 -3.84 4.07
C ILE A 187 11.09 -4.57 5.05
N GLU A 188 11.15 -4.12 6.30
CA GLU A 188 11.94 -4.79 7.34
C GLU A 188 11.43 -6.20 7.63
N LYS A 189 10.12 -6.36 7.85
CA LYS A 189 9.50 -7.67 8.12
C LYS A 189 9.72 -8.63 6.96
N LEU A 190 9.53 -8.15 5.72
CA LEU A 190 9.55 -8.99 4.52
C LEU A 190 10.94 -9.09 3.88
N ARG A 191 11.98 -8.51 4.50
CA ARG A 191 13.35 -8.48 3.97
C ARG A 191 13.86 -9.85 3.50
N PRO A 192 13.71 -10.96 4.26
CA PRO A 192 14.21 -12.26 3.81
C PRO A 192 13.54 -12.72 2.50
N THR A 193 12.23 -12.52 2.39
CA THR A 193 11.44 -12.88 1.21
C THR A 193 11.77 -11.97 0.03
N LEU A 194 11.98 -10.68 0.27
CA LEU A 194 12.43 -9.73 -0.75
C LEU A 194 13.83 -10.09 -1.28
N GLU A 195 14.78 -10.44 -0.43
CA GLU A 195 16.13 -10.85 -0.85
C GLU A 195 16.13 -12.10 -1.73
N ALA A 196 15.20 -13.03 -1.49
CA ALA A 196 15.03 -14.22 -2.31
C ALA A 196 14.30 -13.97 -3.64
N LEU A 197 13.37 -13.01 -3.67
CA LEU A 197 12.50 -12.75 -4.83
C LEU A 197 13.09 -11.76 -5.83
N LEU A 198 13.89 -10.80 -5.37
CA LEU A 198 14.32 -9.68 -6.20
C LEU A 198 15.40 -10.08 -7.21
N PRO A 199 15.42 -9.44 -8.38
CA PRO A 199 16.44 -9.69 -9.39
C PRO A 199 17.84 -9.38 -8.86
N LYS A 200 18.79 -10.28 -9.16
CA LYS A 200 20.22 -9.98 -9.05
C LYS A 200 20.65 -9.26 -10.32
N VAL A 201 21.05 -8.00 -10.18
CA VAL A 201 21.43 -7.14 -11.31
C VAL A 201 22.94 -7.04 -11.37
N GLU A 202 23.53 -7.38 -12.51
CA GLU A 202 24.94 -7.15 -12.83
C GLU A 202 25.01 -6.22 -14.05
N VAL A 203 25.70 -5.09 -13.92
CA VAL A 203 25.88 -4.12 -15.01
C VAL A 203 27.31 -4.23 -15.53
N ARG A 204 27.46 -4.63 -16.81
CA ARG A 204 28.76 -4.67 -17.50
C ARG A 204 28.84 -3.54 -18.51
N VAL A 205 29.84 -2.68 -18.38
CA VAL A 205 30.10 -1.58 -19.31
C VAL A 205 31.35 -1.92 -20.11
N ALA A 206 31.21 -1.96 -21.44
CA ALA A 206 32.34 -2.07 -22.35
C ALA A 206 32.44 -0.79 -23.18
N TRP A 207 33.58 -0.11 -23.06
CA TRP A 207 33.90 1.01 -23.93
C TRP A 207 34.44 0.44 -25.23
N LEU A 208 33.83 0.77 -26.37
CA LEU A 208 34.49 0.56 -27.64
C LEU A 208 35.71 1.49 -27.65
N SER A 209 36.89 0.92 -27.74
CA SER A 209 38.15 1.65 -27.87
C SER A 209 38.02 2.69 -28.99
N ALA A 210 38.38 3.94 -28.68
CA ALA A 210 38.26 5.12 -29.52
C ALA A 210 38.96 4.97 -30.89
#